data_AF-A0A6A1TQP9-F1
#
_entry.id   AF-A0A6A1TQP9-F1
#
_cell.length_a   1.000
_cell.length_b   1.000
_cell.length_c   1.000
_cell.angle_alpha   90.00
_cell.angle_beta   90.00
_cell.angle_gamma   90.00
#
_symmetry.space_group_name_H-M   'P 1'
#
loop_
_entity.id
_entity.type
_entity.pdbx_description
1 polymer ?
#
loop_
_entity_poly.entity_id
_entity_poly.type
_entity_poly.pdbx_seq_one_letter_code
_entity_poly.pdbx_strand_id
1 'polypeptide(L)'
;MITTYTSYAMISRDMSKSLERVAEKPEVARETEYYLSKIGSIKNIDDFMADTRLYNYALKAHGLEDMGYAKALIRKVLTEGTDNKADFANQLSDSRYAQLVESLNFAAFGTTATSFDKAQKGVVDKFQRQTLEEDAGADNMGVRLALYFERTAPTIKSGMEVLADDALSEVMRTALGMPDEMIGADLDRQAKYIEDMVKIEDFQDPTKVNKFLERFTAMWEISNPTDTYDPLAVFNSPASSGISTDLLISINNLKLGGK
;
A
#
# COMPACT_ATOMS: atom_id res chain seq x y z
N MET A 1 -6.80 14.10 16.73
CA MET A 1 -6.68 12.76 16.13
C MET A 1 -5.56 12.79 15.10
N ILE A 2 -5.02 11.64 14.70
CA ILE A 2 -3.88 11.56 13.78
C ILE A 2 -4.43 11.40 12.37
N THR A 3 -4.17 12.38 11.50
CA THR A 3 -4.63 12.38 10.11
C THR A 3 -3.95 11.29 9.28
N THR A 4 -4.52 10.95 8.12
CA THR A 4 -3.92 9.97 7.18
C THR A 4 -2.45 10.32 6.87
N TYR A 5 -2.16 11.58 6.56
CA TYR A 5 -0.79 12.04 6.30
C TYR A 5 0.13 11.86 7.50
N THR A 6 -0.33 12.22 8.70
CA THR A 6 0.51 12.15 9.91
C THR A 6 0.82 10.69 10.26
N SER A 7 -0.16 9.79 10.17
CA SER A 7 0.04 8.35 10.38
C SER A 7 1.03 7.75 9.39
N TYR A 8 0.86 8.04 8.10
CA TYR A 8 1.79 7.62 7.05
C TYR A 8 3.21 8.16 7.30
N ALA A 9 3.35 9.46 7.54
CA ALA A 9 4.66 10.10 7.73
C ALA A 9 5.41 9.55 8.94
N MET A 10 4.72 9.20 10.03
CA MET A 10 5.35 8.57 11.20
C MET A 10 5.91 7.19 10.88
N ILE A 11 5.18 6.38 10.09
CA ILE A 11 5.61 5.03 9.70
C ILE A 11 6.76 5.11 8.69
N SER A 12 6.60 5.90 7.62
CA SER A 12 7.61 6.05 6.56
C SER A 12 8.93 6.61 7.10
N ARG A 13 8.88 7.64 7.97
CA ARG A 13 10.10 8.26 8.54
C ARG A 13 10.95 7.29 9.37
N ASP A 14 10.32 6.33 10.03
CA ASP A 14 11.01 5.33 10.86
C ASP A 14 10.57 3.91 10.45
N MET A 15 10.69 3.62 9.15
CA MET A 15 10.28 2.36 8.53
C MET A 15 11.00 1.17 9.17
N SER A 16 12.31 1.28 9.42
CA SER A 16 13.10 0.19 10.03
C SER A 16 12.55 -0.20 11.40
N LYS A 17 12.28 0.78 12.28
CA LYS A 17 11.71 0.50 13.60
C LYS A 17 10.27 0.02 13.52
N SER A 18 9.52 0.46 12.52
CA SER A 18 8.16 -0.03 12.30
C SER A 18 8.14 -1.49 11.88
N LEU A 19 9.06 -1.90 11.00
CA LEU A 19 9.26 -3.31 10.63
C LEU A 19 9.79 -4.15 11.79
N GLU A 20 10.70 -3.64 12.61
CA GLU A 20 11.19 -4.32 13.81
C GLU A 20 10.04 -4.65 14.78
N ARG A 21 9.17 -3.67 15.06
CA ARG A 21 7.97 -3.90 15.88
C ARG A 21 7.02 -4.94 15.29
N VAL A 22 6.88 -4.99 13.96
CA VAL A 22 6.07 -6.02 13.29
C VAL A 22 6.74 -7.39 13.40
N ALA A 23 8.06 -7.47 13.21
CA ALA A 23 8.83 -8.70 13.33
C ALA A 23 8.76 -9.31 14.75
N GLU A 24 8.66 -8.48 15.79
CA GLU A 24 8.51 -8.91 17.18
C GLU A 24 7.11 -9.45 17.52
N LYS A 25 6.10 -9.25 16.67
CA LYS A 25 4.76 -9.80 16.91
C LYS A 25 4.83 -11.34 16.96
N PRO A 26 4.22 -11.99 17.98
CA PRO A 26 4.37 -13.44 18.16
C PRO A 26 3.98 -14.29 16.94
N GLU A 27 2.94 -13.89 16.22
CA GLU A 27 2.52 -14.57 15.00
C GLU A 27 3.52 -14.38 13.86
N VAL A 28 3.94 -13.15 13.59
CA VAL A 28 4.94 -12.83 12.55
C VAL A 28 6.24 -13.57 12.82
N ALA A 29 6.75 -13.52 14.05
CA ALA A 29 7.97 -14.21 14.45
C ALA A 29 7.86 -15.73 14.22
N ARG A 30 6.76 -16.34 14.66
CA ARG A 30 6.54 -17.78 14.53
C ARG A 30 6.42 -18.24 13.08
N GLU A 31 5.71 -17.47 12.24
CA GLU A 31 5.58 -17.78 10.82
C GLU A 31 6.91 -17.56 10.07
N THR A 32 7.63 -16.49 10.40
CA THR A 32 8.96 -16.18 9.84
C THR A 32 9.98 -17.27 10.19
N GLU A 33 10.00 -17.72 11.45
CA GLU A 33 10.88 -18.79 11.91
C GLU A 33 10.59 -20.10 11.17
N TYR A 34 9.30 -20.46 11.04
CA TYR A 34 8.92 -21.63 10.26
C TYR A 34 9.40 -21.52 8.81
N TYR A 35 9.15 -20.38 8.17
CA TYR A 35 9.57 -20.14 6.79
C TYR A 35 11.08 -20.33 6.61
N LEU A 36 11.89 -19.64 7.41
CA LEU A 36 13.35 -19.69 7.32
C LEU A 36 13.91 -21.09 7.63
N SER A 37 13.31 -21.81 8.57
CA SER A 37 13.75 -23.17 8.93
C SER A 37 13.44 -24.22 7.85
N LYS A 38 12.49 -23.96 6.95
CA LYS A 38 12.00 -24.93 5.97
C LYS A 38 12.33 -24.58 4.52
N ILE A 39 12.31 -23.31 4.14
CA ILE A 39 12.40 -22.90 2.73
C ILE A 39 13.67 -23.42 2.03
N GLY A 40 14.82 -23.41 2.71
CA GLY A 40 16.08 -23.90 2.15
C GLY A 40 16.11 -25.41 1.84
N SER A 41 15.15 -26.17 2.38
CA SER A 41 14.99 -27.61 2.11
C SER A 41 14.12 -27.89 0.88
N ILE A 42 13.30 -26.93 0.44
CA ILE A 42 12.41 -27.07 -0.72
C ILE A 42 13.24 -27.07 -2.01
N LYS A 43 13.07 -28.09 -2.88
CA LYS A 43 13.88 -28.26 -4.10
C LYS A 43 13.10 -28.13 -5.39
N ASN A 44 11.78 -28.15 -5.33
CA ASN A 44 10.95 -28.05 -6.51
C ASN A 44 9.57 -27.48 -6.16
N ILE A 45 8.77 -27.24 -7.20
CA ILE A 45 7.42 -26.68 -7.07
C ILE A 45 6.50 -27.62 -6.30
N ASP A 46 6.63 -28.94 -6.44
CA ASP A 46 5.78 -29.89 -5.72
C ASP A 46 6.01 -29.83 -4.21
N ASP A 47 7.27 -29.79 -3.78
CA ASP A 47 7.65 -29.60 -2.38
C ASP A 47 7.04 -28.30 -1.82
N PHE A 48 7.14 -27.20 -2.57
CA PHE A 48 6.60 -25.90 -2.17
C PHE A 48 5.07 -25.93 -2.06
N MET A 49 4.38 -26.51 -3.05
CA MET A 49 2.92 -26.57 -3.10
C MET A 49 2.33 -27.54 -2.06
N ALA A 50 3.11 -28.53 -1.61
CA ALA A 50 2.73 -29.48 -0.58
C ALA A 50 2.76 -28.86 0.82
N ASP A 51 3.71 -27.97 1.11
CA ASP A 51 3.76 -27.24 2.38
C ASP A 51 2.84 -26.02 2.34
N THR A 52 1.61 -26.20 2.82
CA THR A 52 0.59 -25.14 2.82
C THR A 52 1.02 -23.92 3.66
N ARG A 53 1.86 -24.11 4.68
CA ARG A 53 2.30 -23.01 5.55
C ARG A 53 3.34 -22.16 4.85
N LEU A 54 4.32 -22.77 4.15
CA LEU A 54 5.25 -22.03 3.29
C LEU A 54 4.54 -21.34 2.12
N TYR A 55 3.61 -22.05 1.49
CA TYR A 55 2.82 -21.52 0.38
C TYR A 55 2.04 -20.27 0.81
N ASN A 56 1.29 -20.33 1.91
CA ASN A 56 0.53 -19.19 2.41
C ASN A 56 1.44 -18.02 2.82
N TYR A 57 2.58 -18.32 3.47
CA TYR A 57 3.55 -17.30 3.86
C TYR A 57 4.08 -16.53 2.64
N ALA A 58 4.51 -17.25 1.60
CA ALA A 58 5.02 -16.65 0.38
C ALA A 58 3.93 -15.87 -0.37
N LEU A 59 2.69 -16.37 -0.42
CA LEU A 59 1.59 -15.64 -1.04
C LEU A 59 1.27 -14.35 -0.28
N LYS A 60 1.17 -14.41 1.05
CA LYS A 60 0.97 -13.22 1.89
C LYS A 60 2.09 -12.20 1.68
N ALA A 61 3.35 -12.63 1.66
CA ALA A 61 4.48 -11.74 1.37
C ALA A 61 4.35 -11.00 0.03
N HIS A 62 3.68 -11.58 -0.96
CA HIS A 62 3.45 -10.96 -2.26
C HIS A 62 2.07 -10.30 -2.39
N GLY A 63 1.32 -10.15 -1.29
CA GLY A 63 -0.03 -9.59 -1.29
C GLY A 63 -1.09 -10.46 -1.99
N LEU A 64 -0.79 -11.75 -2.20
CA LEU A 64 -1.64 -12.73 -2.87
C LEU A 64 -2.34 -13.66 -1.88
N GLU A 65 -2.53 -13.24 -0.63
CA GLU A 65 -3.14 -14.05 0.44
C GLU A 65 -4.54 -14.57 0.06
N ASP A 66 -5.37 -13.69 -0.50
CA ASP A 66 -6.72 -14.02 -0.97
C ASP A 66 -6.73 -15.02 -2.15
N MET A 67 -5.58 -15.16 -2.84
CA MET A 67 -5.41 -16.10 -3.96
C MET A 67 -4.89 -17.46 -3.50
N GLY A 68 -4.81 -17.71 -2.18
CA GLY A 68 -4.37 -18.98 -1.60
C GLY A 68 -5.12 -20.21 -2.13
N TYR A 69 -6.41 -20.05 -2.47
CA TYR A 69 -7.24 -21.12 -3.04
C TYR A 69 -6.84 -21.51 -4.47
N ALA A 70 -6.22 -20.59 -5.23
CA ALA A 70 -5.95 -20.74 -6.66
C ALA A 70 -4.68 -21.56 -6.94
N LYS A 71 -4.54 -22.73 -6.30
CA LYS A 71 -3.31 -23.55 -6.37
C LYS A 71 -2.88 -23.91 -7.79
N ALA A 72 -3.81 -24.17 -8.70
CA ALA A 72 -3.51 -24.47 -10.09
C ALA A 72 -2.89 -23.27 -10.83
N LEU A 73 -3.40 -22.06 -10.55
CA LEU A 73 -2.87 -20.82 -11.10
C LEU A 73 -1.45 -20.57 -10.58
N ILE A 74 -1.25 -20.65 -9.26
CA ILE A 74 0.07 -20.44 -8.65
C ILE A 74 1.10 -21.46 -9.17
N ARG A 75 0.71 -22.74 -9.28
CA ARG A 75 1.56 -23.76 -9.89
C ARG A 75 1.93 -23.39 -11.32
N LYS A 76 0.97 -22.92 -12.13
CA LYS A 76 1.22 -22.56 -13.53
C LYS A 76 2.24 -21.41 -13.64
N VAL A 77 2.06 -20.33 -12.89
CA VAL A 77 3.00 -19.18 -12.94
C VAL A 77 4.41 -19.59 -12.49
N LEU A 78 4.54 -20.40 -11.43
CA LEU A 78 5.85 -20.90 -10.95
C LEU A 78 6.52 -21.85 -11.95
N THR A 79 5.73 -22.62 -12.70
CA THR A 79 6.24 -23.60 -13.67
C THR A 79 6.73 -22.90 -14.93
N GLU A 80 6.02 -21.90 -15.42
CA GLU A 80 6.40 -21.19 -16.65
C GLU A 80 7.54 -20.18 -16.43
N GLY A 81 7.66 -19.59 -15.23
CA GLY A 81 8.72 -18.63 -14.95
C GLY A 81 8.38 -17.20 -15.40
N THR A 82 9.41 -16.36 -15.51
CA THR A 82 9.31 -14.94 -15.91
C THR A 82 10.42 -14.54 -16.90
N ASP A 83 11.18 -15.49 -17.43
CA ASP A 83 12.38 -15.21 -18.24
C ASP A 83 12.01 -14.68 -19.64
N ASN A 84 10.86 -15.09 -20.19
CA ASN A 84 10.33 -14.60 -21.45
C ASN A 84 9.12 -13.70 -21.23
N LYS A 85 8.99 -12.67 -22.06
CA LYS A 85 7.81 -11.79 -22.05
C LYS A 85 6.49 -12.56 -22.25
N ALA A 86 6.52 -13.68 -22.97
CA ALA A 86 5.35 -14.49 -23.25
C ALA A 86 4.97 -15.48 -22.12
N ASP A 87 5.81 -15.62 -21.09
CA ASP A 87 5.53 -16.51 -19.97
C ASP A 87 4.26 -16.06 -19.24
N PHE A 88 3.44 -17.01 -18.79
CA PHE A 88 2.11 -16.72 -18.28
C PHE A 88 2.08 -15.67 -17.17
N ALA A 89 3.06 -15.66 -16.25
CA ALA A 89 3.14 -14.65 -15.19
C ALA A 89 3.29 -13.22 -15.72
N ASN A 90 4.01 -13.04 -16.83
CA ASN A 90 4.24 -11.74 -17.48
C ASN A 90 3.06 -11.30 -18.36
N GLN A 91 2.10 -12.20 -18.63
CA GLN A 91 0.87 -11.92 -19.38
C GLN A 91 -0.31 -11.57 -18.47
N LEU A 92 -0.18 -11.78 -17.16
CA LEU A 92 -1.20 -11.38 -16.20
C LEU A 92 -1.15 -9.86 -15.98
N SER A 93 -2.31 -9.24 -15.85
CA SER A 93 -2.39 -7.81 -15.50
C SER A 93 -1.79 -7.53 -14.12
N ASP A 94 -1.99 -8.45 -13.17
CA ASP A 94 -1.46 -8.34 -11.82
C ASP A 94 0.02 -8.79 -11.78
N SER A 95 0.92 -7.81 -11.68
CA SER A 95 2.37 -8.04 -11.64
C SER A 95 2.85 -8.82 -10.40
N ARG A 96 2.03 -8.94 -9.34
CA ARG A 96 2.42 -9.63 -8.10
C ARG A 96 2.70 -11.11 -8.33
N TYR A 97 2.07 -11.73 -9.33
CA TYR A 97 2.38 -13.10 -9.73
C TYR A 97 3.80 -13.23 -10.29
N ALA A 98 4.24 -12.30 -11.14
CA ALA A 98 5.61 -12.28 -11.63
C ALA A 98 6.61 -12.07 -10.48
N GLN A 99 6.30 -11.16 -9.53
CA GLN A 99 7.16 -10.95 -8.36
C GLN A 99 7.31 -12.21 -7.48
N LEU A 100 6.22 -12.96 -7.28
CA LEU A 100 6.27 -14.24 -6.56
C LEU A 100 7.22 -15.23 -7.26
N VAL A 101 7.09 -15.34 -8.59
CA VAL A 101 7.95 -16.20 -9.40
C VAL A 101 9.40 -15.73 -9.34
N GLU A 102 9.68 -14.43 -9.41
CA GLU A 102 11.03 -13.89 -9.29
C GLU A 102 11.69 -14.26 -7.95
N SER A 103 10.94 -14.17 -6.84
CA SER A 103 11.40 -14.57 -5.52
C SER A 103 11.66 -16.09 -5.42
N LEU A 104 10.82 -16.92 -6.03
CA LEU A 104 10.87 -18.38 -5.97
C LEU A 104 11.05 -19.02 -7.37
N ASN A 105 12.06 -18.56 -8.12
CA ASN A 105 12.19 -18.89 -9.54
C ASN A 105 12.75 -20.32 -9.79
N PHE A 106 11.91 -21.32 -9.55
CA PHE A 106 12.22 -22.73 -9.81
C PHE A 106 12.42 -23.02 -11.30
N ALA A 107 11.75 -22.27 -12.19
CA ALA A 107 11.88 -22.46 -13.64
C ALA A 107 13.32 -22.14 -14.11
N ALA A 108 13.90 -21.03 -13.65
CA ALA A 108 15.24 -20.62 -14.04
C ALA A 108 16.36 -21.33 -13.24
N PHE A 109 16.14 -21.57 -11.94
CA PHE A 109 17.21 -22.03 -11.03
C PHE A 109 17.03 -23.46 -10.50
N GLY A 110 15.91 -24.13 -10.81
CA GLY A 110 15.64 -25.49 -10.35
C GLY A 110 15.81 -25.63 -8.84
N THR A 111 16.60 -26.62 -8.42
CA THR A 111 16.79 -26.97 -7.00
C THR A 111 17.55 -25.94 -6.17
N THR A 112 18.15 -24.92 -6.79
CA THR A 112 18.88 -23.87 -6.08
C THR A 112 18.05 -22.61 -5.86
N ALA A 113 16.83 -22.53 -6.42
CA ALA A 113 15.95 -21.36 -6.33
C ALA A 113 15.73 -20.85 -4.88
N THR A 114 15.67 -21.77 -3.91
CA THR A 114 15.41 -21.46 -2.50
C THR A 114 16.66 -21.14 -1.67
N SER A 115 17.84 -21.27 -2.28
CA SER A 115 19.12 -20.92 -1.64
C SER A 115 19.48 -19.44 -1.80
N PHE A 116 18.78 -18.70 -2.67
CA PHE A 116 19.05 -17.28 -2.90
C PHE A 116 18.43 -16.40 -1.80
N ASP A 117 19.07 -15.28 -1.49
CA ASP A 117 18.57 -14.30 -0.51
C ASP A 117 17.16 -13.82 -0.85
N LYS A 118 16.84 -13.64 -2.14
CA LYS A 118 15.49 -13.23 -2.59
C LYS A 118 14.38 -14.22 -2.22
N ALA A 119 14.71 -15.50 -2.08
CA ALA A 119 13.78 -16.57 -1.67
C ALA A 119 13.72 -16.69 -0.13
N GLN A 120 14.76 -16.27 0.58
CA GLN A 120 14.84 -16.32 2.03
C GLN A 120 14.50 -14.96 2.61
N LYS A 121 15.53 -14.14 2.86
CA LYS A 121 15.40 -12.79 3.44
C LYS A 121 14.44 -11.91 2.63
N GLY A 122 14.49 -11.94 1.31
CA GLY A 122 13.62 -11.12 0.46
C GLY A 122 12.12 -11.40 0.67
N VAL A 123 11.73 -12.67 0.83
CA VAL A 123 10.33 -13.03 1.13
C VAL A 123 9.96 -12.65 2.57
N VAL A 124 10.88 -12.77 3.51
CA VAL A 124 10.66 -12.34 4.90
C VAL A 124 10.46 -10.82 4.99
N ASP A 125 11.32 -10.03 4.34
CA ASP A 125 11.22 -8.57 4.30
C ASP A 125 9.87 -8.14 3.69
N LYS A 126 9.46 -8.80 2.60
CA LYS A 126 8.16 -8.59 1.96
C LYS A 126 6.99 -8.97 2.88
N PHE A 127 7.07 -10.08 3.61
CA PHE A 127 6.05 -10.50 4.57
C PHE A 127 5.85 -9.49 5.71
N GLN A 128 6.95 -9.03 6.30
CA GLN A 128 6.91 -8.02 7.36
C GLN A 128 6.34 -6.70 6.85
N ARG A 129 6.75 -6.28 5.64
CA ARG A 129 6.26 -5.07 5.00
C ARG A 129 4.77 -5.14 4.63
N GLN A 130 4.31 -6.27 4.10
CA GLN A 130 2.89 -6.50 3.84
C GLN A 130 2.08 -6.46 5.14
N THR A 131 2.58 -7.12 6.20
CA THR A 131 1.89 -7.14 7.49
C THR A 131 1.80 -5.73 8.08
N LEU A 132 2.86 -4.94 7.99
CA LEU A 132 2.85 -3.52 8.41
C LEU A 132 1.79 -2.71 7.65
N GLU A 133 1.71 -2.89 6.33
CA GLU A 133 0.74 -2.22 5.46
C GLU A 133 -0.70 -2.62 5.82
N GLU A 134 -0.95 -3.91 6.07
CA GLU A 134 -2.26 -4.43 6.49
C GLU A 134 -2.68 -3.93 7.87
N ASP A 135 -1.77 -3.98 8.85
CA ASP A 135 -2.00 -3.46 10.20
C ASP A 135 -2.37 -1.97 10.16
N ALA A 136 -1.62 -1.17 9.41
CA ALA A 136 -1.90 0.25 9.25
C ALA A 136 -3.24 0.49 8.53
N GLY A 137 -3.58 -0.37 7.56
CA GLY A 137 -4.84 -0.32 6.81
C GLY A 137 -6.08 -0.69 7.62
N ALA A 138 -5.92 -1.53 8.65
CA ALA A 138 -7.01 -1.86 9.57
C ALA A 138 -7.51 -0.62 10.32
N ASP A 139 -6.61 0.32 10.62
CA ASP A 139 -6.93 1.60 11.24
C ASP A 139 -7.29 2.67 10.20
N ASN A 140 -6.53 2.77 9.10
CA ASN A 140 -6.73 3.76 8.06
C ASN A 140 -6.29 3.24 6.68
N MET A 141 -7.27 2.98 5.80
CA MET A 141 -7.02 2.47 4.45
C MET A 141 -6.12 3.39 3.61
N GLY A 142 -6.24 4.72 3.77
CA GLY A 142 -5.37 5.67 3.07
C GLY A 142 -3.90 5.53 3.46
N VAL A 143 -3.62 5.16 4.72
CA VAL A 143 -2.24 4.87 5.17
C VAL A 143 -1.70 3.62 4.49
N ARG A 144 -2.51 2.55 4.38
CA ARG A 144 -2.12 1.32 3.66
C ARG A 144 -1.81 1.61 2.20
N LEU A 145 -2.68 2.34 1.52
CA LEU A 145 -2.49 2.73 0.13
C LEU A 145 -1.21 3.57 -0.06
N ALA A 146 -0.95 4.53 0.82
CA ALA A 146 0.27 5.34 0.77
C ALA A 146 1.54 4.50 0.98
N LEU A 147 1.56 3.61 1.98
CA LEU A 147 2.70 2.74 2.26
C LEU A 147 2.94 1.73 1.12
N TYR A 148 1.85 1.20 0.53
CA TYR A 148 1.93 0.32 -0.62
C TYR A 148 2.53 1.04 -1.82
N PHE A 149 2.01 2.23 -2.16
CA PHE A 149 2.52 3.04 -3.27
C PHE A 149 3.99 3.44 -3.04
N GLU A 150 4.37 3.83 -1.83
CA GLU A 150 5.77 4.14 -1.50
C GLU A 150 6.71 2.96 -1.81
N ARG A 151 6.27 1.74 -1.55
CA ARG A 151 7.05 0.52 -1.80
C ARG A 151 7.19 0.21 -3.28
N THR A 152 6.12 0.36 -4.04
CA THR A 152 6.01 -0.12 -5.42
C THR A 152 6.32 0.97 -6.44
N ALA A 153 6.27 2.25 -6.07
CA ALA A 153 6.58 3.39 -6.91
C ALA A 153 7.84 3.23 -7.78
N PRO A 154 8.99 2.73 -7.27
CA PRO A 154 10.19 2.54 -8.09
C PRO A 154 10.05 1.45 -9.17
N THR A 155 9.04 0.59 -9.10
CA THR A 155 8.82 -0.47 -10.09
C THR A 155 7.96 -0.01 -11.26
N ILE A 156 7.28 1.13 -11.13
CA ILE A 156 6.34 1.67 -12.12
C ILE A 156 7.11 2.26 -13.30
N LYS A 157 6.73 1.85 -14.52
CA LYS A 157 7.35 2.29 -15.78
C LYS A 157 6.36 2.91 -16.77
N SER A 158 5.06 2.78 -16.55
CA SER A 158 4.04 3.39 -17.42
C SER A 158 2.74 3.65 -16.67
N GLY A 159 1.88 4.51 -17.23
CA GLY A 159 0.52 4.73 -16.71
C GLY A 159 -0.34 3.46 -16.79
N MET A 160 -0.07 2.55 -17.73
CA MET A 160 -0.78 1.28 -17.83
C MET A 160 -0.44 0.34 -16.66
N GLU A 161 0.82 0.29 -16.23
CA GLU A 161 1.23 -0.47 -15.04
C GLU A 161 0.58 0.07 -13.76
N VAL A 162 0.40 1.39 -13.66
CA VAL A 162 -0.36 2.00 -12.55
C VAL A 162 -1.81 1.52 -12.55
N LEU A 163 -2.45 1.48 -13.71
CA LEU A 163 -3.86 1.08 -13.84
C LEU A 163 -4.08 -0.43 -13.69
N ALA A 164 -3.05 -1.23 -13.87
CA ALA A 164 -3.12 -2.68 -13.73
C ALA A 164 -3.13 -3.15 -12.25
N ASP A 165 -2.74 -2.27 -11.32
CA ASP A 165 -2.79 -2.51 -9.88
C ASP A 165 -3.86 -1.63 -9.24
N ASP A 166 -4.85 -2.26 -8.61
CA ASP A 166 -5.99 -1.56 -8.02
C ASP A 166 -5.56 -0.49 -7.00
N ALA A 167 -4.58 -0.80 -6.14
CA ALA A 167 -4.12 0.12 -5.11
C ALA A 167 -3.32 1.29 -5.71
N LEU A 168 -2.49 1.05 -6.74
CA LEU A 168 -1.78 2.14 -7.43
C LEU A 168 -2.73 3.03 -8.21
N SER A 169 -3.72 2.43 -8.87
CA SER A 169 -4.73 3.15 -9.63
C SER A 169 -5.56 4.06 -8.71
N GLU A 170 -5.94 3.58 -7.52
CA GLU A 170 -6.69 4.33 -6.51
C GLU A 170 -5.90 5.53 -5.99
N VAL A 171 -4.62 5.31 -5.63
CA VAL A 171 -3.72 6.38 -5.18
C VAL A 171 -3.55 7.44 -6.28
N MET A 172 -3.33 7.01 -7.52
CA MET A 172 -3.12 7.91 -8.65
C MET A 172 -4.36 8.76 -8.93
N ARG A 173 -5.54 8.12 -9.03
CA ARG A 173 -6.81 8.79 -9.31
C ARG A 173 -7.16 9.78 -8.20
N THR A 174 -6.99 9.38 -6.94
CA THR A 174 -7.24 10.22 -5.78
C THR A 174 -6.30 11.42 -5.75
N ALA A 175 -4.98 11.19 -5.91
CA ALA A 175 -3.99 12.26 -5.88
C ALA A 175 -4.21 13.28 -7.01
N LEU A 176 -4.59 12.81 -8.20
CA LEU A 176 -4.86 13.65 -9.36
C LEU A 176 -6.25 14.31 -9.33
N GLY A 177 -7.14 13.90 -8.42
CA GLY A 177 -8.53 14.35 -8.38
C GLY A 177 -9.27 13.99 -9.66
N MET A 178 -9.05 12.77 -10.17
CA MET A 178 -9.68 12.30 -11.39
C MET A 178 -11.20 12.15 -11.18
N PRO A 179 -12.06 12.80 -11.98
CA PRO A 179 -13.50 12.62 -11.91
C PRO A 179 -13.92 11.20 -12.29
N ASP A 180 -14.99 10.71 -11.66
CA ASP A 180 -15.50 9.34 -11.87
C ASP A 180 -15.90 9.08 -13.34
N GLU A 181 -16.30 10.11 -14.09
CA GLU A 181 -16.63 9.98 -15.51
C GLU A 181 -15.43 9.57 -16.36
N MET A 182 -14.21 9.90 -15.92
CA MET A 182 -12.97 9.45 -16.59
C MET A 182 -12.60 8.02 -16.23
N ILE A 183 -13.06 7.48 -15.09
CA ILE A 183 -12.78 6.11 -14.65
C ILE A 183 -13.50 5.08 -15.54
N GLY A 184 -14.68 5.43 -16.06
CA GLY A 184 -15.42 4.61 -17.03
C GLY A 184 -14.92 4.74 -18.48
N ALA A 185 -13.96 5.62 -18.76
CA ALA A 185 -13.38 5.80 -20.08
C ALA A 185 -12.36 4.69 -20.41
N ASP A 186 -11.96 4.60 -21.68
CA ASP A 186 -10.94 3.69 -22.18
C ASP A 186 -9.62 3.78 -21.38
N LEU A 187 -9.05 2.63 -21.01
CA LEU A 187 -7.82 2.53 -20.19
C LEU A 187 -6.63 3.25 -20.83
N ASP A 188 -6.51 3.25 -22.16
CA ASP A 188 -5.42 3.95 -22.86
C ASP A 188 -5.51 5.46 -22.64
N ARG A 189 -6.73 6.01 -22.56
CA ARG A 189 -6.94 7.44 -22.29
C ARG A 189 -6.59 7.78 -20.85
N GLN A 190 -6.95 6.91 -19.92
CA GLN A 190 -6.61 7.09 -18.51
C GLN A 190 -5.10 7.03 -18.28
N ALA A 191 -4.41 6.05 -18.88
CA ALA A 191 -2.96 5.92 -18.80
C ALA A 191 -2.26 7.16 -19.35
N LYS A 192 -2.71 7.63 -20.52
CA LYS A 192 -2.18 8.86 -21.13
C LYS A 192 -2.40 10.08 -20.24
N TYR A 193 -3.59 10.23 -19.65
CA TYR A 193 -3.86 11.34 -18.72
C TYR A 193 -2.93 11.30 -17.50
N ILE A 194 -2.66 10.11 -16.94
CA ILE A 194 -1.72 9.94 -15.84
C ILE A 194 -0.31 10.40 -16.27
N GLU A 195 0.16 9.96 -17.44
CA GLU A 195 1.48 10.30 -17.97
C GLU A 195 1.62 11.79 -18.35
N ASP A 196 0.52 12.44 -18.76
CA ASP A 196 0.48 13.88 -19.01
C ASP A 196 0.55 14.70 -17.71
N MET A 197 0.01 14.16 -16.60
CA MET A 197 -0.08 14.85 -15.31
C MET A 197 1.11 14.55 -14.38
N VAL A 198 1.74 13.39 -14.51
CA VAL A 198 2.84 12.93 -13.67
C VAL A 198 3.93 12.30 -14.53
N LYS A 199 5.17 12.70 -14.28
CA LYS A 199 6.33 12.04 -14.88
C LYS A 199 6.60 10.74 -14.15
N ILE A 200 6.41 9.61 -14.81
CA ILE A 200 6.57 8.29 -14.17
C ILE A 200 8.00 8.09 -13.66
N GLU A 201 9.00 8.69 -14.30
CA GLU A 201 10.40 8.64 -13.87
C GLU A 201 10.61 9.31 -12.50
N ASP A 202 9.74 10.22 -12.09
CA ASP A 202 9.82 10.88 -10.78
C ASP A 202 9.54 9.90 -9.64
N PHE A 203 8.87 8.77 -9.89
CA PHE A 203 8.64 7.72 -8.88
C PHE A 203 9.88 6.90 -8.53
N GLN A 204 10.99 7.11 -9.25
CA GLN A 204 12.30 6.58 -8.88
C GLN A 204 12.99 7.42 -7.78
N ASP A 205 12.50 8.63 -7.51
CA ASP A 205 13.03 9.52 -6.47
C ASP A 205 12.12 9.47 -5.22
N PRO A 206 12.60 8.91 -4.10
CA PRO A 206 11.83 8.81 -2.86
C PRO A 206 11.30 10.17 -2.36
N THR A 207 12.02 11.26 -2.63
CA THR A 207 11.60 12.61 -2.22
C THR A 207 10.37 13.06 -3.01
N LYS A 208 10.32 12.74 -4.31
CA LYS A 208 9.19 13.08 -5.17
C LYS A 208 8.00 12.18 -4.88
N VAL A 209 8.23 10.90 -4.60
CA VAL A 209 7.21 9.96 -4.10
C VAL A 209 6.57 10.52 -2.83
N ASN A 210 7.36 10.94 -1.84
CA ASN A 210 6.82 11.49 -0.59
C ASN A 210 5.98 12.75 -0.81
N LYS A 211 6.40 13.66 -1.70
CA LYS A 211 5.60 14.85 -2.06
C LYS A 211 4.30 14.48 -2.77
N PHE A 212 4.34 13.47 -3.64
CA PHE A 212 3.15 12.96 -4.29
C PHE A 212 2.18 12.35 -3.27
N LEU A 213 2.71 11.60 -2.30
CA LEU A 213 1.93 10.99 -1.22
C LEU A 213 1.37 12.01 -0.21
N GLU A 214 2.04 13.14 0.01
CA GLU A 214 1.47 14.27 0.75
C GLU A 214 0.19 14.79 0.08
N ARG A 215 0.22 14.96 -1.25
CA ARG A 215 -0.97 15.33 -2.02
C ARG A 215 -2.05 14.24 -1.97
N PHE A 216 -1.68 12.98 -2.18
CA PHE A 216 -2.61 11.85 -2.09
C PHE A 216 -3.32 11.82 -0.74
N THR A 217 -2.56 11.81 0.36
CA THR A 217 -3.13 11.69 1.71
C THR A 217 -4.02 12.88 2.08
N ALA A 218 -3.72 14.09 1.58
CA ALA A 218 -4.60 15.24 1.73
C ALA A 218 -5.92 15.06 0.94
N MET A 219 -5.85 14.61 -0.32
CA MET A 219 -7.05 14.35 -1.14
C MET A 219 -7.89 13.19 -0.59
N TRP A 220 -7.23 12.16 -0.08
CA TRP A 220 -7.87 11.03 0.59
C TRP A 220 -8.64 11.50 1.82
N GLU A 221 -8.01 12.31 2.68
CA GLU A 221 -8.63 12.83 3.90
C GLU A 221 -9.87 13.69 3.63
N ILE A 222 -9.92 14.42 2.50
CA ILE A 222 -11.11 15.18 2.10
C ILE A 222 -12.30 14.26 1.81
N SER A 223 -12.04 13.12 1.15
CA SER A 223 -13.09 12.19 0.70
C SER A 223 -13.41 11.12 1.75
N ASN A 224 -12.44 10.80 2.61
CA ASN A 224 -12.49 9.79 3.65
C ASN A 224 -11.98 10.39 4.97
N PRO A 225 -12.74 11.34 5.55
CA PRO A 225 -12.23 12.09 6.68
C PRO A 225 -12.14 11.18 7.91
N THR A 226 -10.96 11.15 8.53
CA THR A 226 -10.69 10.39 9.76
C THR A 226 -11.51 10.90 10.94
N ASP A 227 -12.01 12.15 10.83
CA ASP A 227 -13.03 12.74 11.66
C ASP A 227 -14.30 12.97 10.83
N THR A 228 -15.47 12.65 11.37
CA THR A 228 -16.67 13.41 10.95
C THR A 228 -16.50 14.81 11.52
N TYR A 229 -15.74 15.67 10.83
CA TYR A 229 -15.69 17.08 11.13
C TYR A 229 -17.12 17.58 11.02
N ASP A 230 -17.80 17.77 12.15
CA ASP A 230 -19.04 18.50 12.20
C ASP A 230 -18.66 19.98 12.27
N PRO A 231 -18.69 20.73 11.15
CA PRO A 231 -18.43 22.16 11.17
C PRO A 231 -19.41 22.89 12.12
N LEU A 232 -20.58 22.30 12.42
CA LEU A 232 -21.53 22.83 13.40
C LEU A 232 -21.07 22.60 14.84
N ALA A 233 -20.25 21.60 15.14
CA ALA A 233 -19.71 21.38 16.50
C ALA A 233 -18.76 22.51 16.94
N VAL A 234 -18.11 23.19 16.00
CA VAL A 234 -17.34 24.43 16.28
C VAL A 234 -18.29 25.58 16.66
N PHE A 235 -19.47 25.65 16.04
CA PHE A 235 -20.51 26.62 16.39
C PHE A 235 -21.31 26.23 17.65
N ASN A 236 -21.34 24.94 18.01
CA ASN A 236 -22.15 24.39 19.10
C ASN A 236 -21.33 24.02 20.34
N SER A 237 -20.00 24.25 20.31
CA SER A 237 -19.16 24.12 21.50
C SER A 237 -19.48 25.25 22.49
N PRO A 238 -19.92 24.95 23.73
CA PRO A 238 -20.13 25.99 24.72
C PRO A 238 -18.78 26.65 25.01
N ALA A 239 -18.69 27.95 24.74
CA ALA A 239 -17.51 28.76 24.94
C ALA A 239 -17.06 28.74 26.41
N SER A 240 -16.19 27.80 26.79
CA SER A 240 -15.54 27.80 28.09
C SER A 240 -14.21 28.57 28.10
N SER A 241 -13.83 29.21 26.99
CA SER A 241 -12.61 30.07 26.93
C SER A 241 -12.67 31.22 25.92
N GLY A 242 -13.87 31.58 25.43
CA GLY A 242 -14.09 32.74 24.56
C GLY A 242 -15.14 33.67 25.13
N ILE A 243 -15.00 34.97 24.86
CA ILE A 243 -15.99 36.02 25.19
C ILE A 243 -17.38 35.52 24.79
N SER A 244 -18.27 35.37 25.77
CA SER A 244 -19.62 34.83 25.51
C SER A 244 -20.38 35.73 24.53
N THR A 245 -21.20 35.11 23.69
CA THR A 245 -22.11 35.82 22.77
C THR A 245 -23.03 36.79 23.53
N ASP A 246 -23.41 36.45 24.76
CA ASP A 246 -24.14 37.35 25.66
C ASP A 246 -23.34 38.60 26.06
N LEU A 247 -22.03 38.48 26.26
CA LEU A 247 -21.15 39.62 26.55
C LEU A 247 -21.03 40.53 25.32
N LEU A 248 -20.92 39.97 24.11
CA LEU A 248 -20.93 40.74 22.86
C LEU A 248 -22.26 41.46 22.64
N ILE A 249 -23.39 40.80 22.92
CA ILE A 249 -24.72 41.42 22.83
C ILE A 249 -24.89 42.52 23.89
N SER A 250 -24.34 42.34 25.09
CA SER A 250 -24.37 43.35 26.15
C SER A 250 -23.54 44.60 25.80
N ILE A 251 -22.41 44.43 25.10
CA ILE A 251 -21.57 45.53 24.59
C ILE A 251 -22.27 46.30 23.47
N ASN A 252 -23.02 45.62 22.60
CA ASN A 252 -23.76 46.29 21.53
C ASN A 252 -24.98 47.09 22.05
N ASN A 253 -25.50 46.72 23.23
CA ASN A 253 -26.60 47.42 23.90
C ASN A 253 -26.15 48.53 24.87
N LEU A 254 -24.83 48.71 25.05
CA LEU A 254 -24.28 49.83 25.81
C LEU A 254 -24.47 51.13 25.01
N LYS A 255 -25.58 51.82 25.28
CA LYS A 255 -25.76 53.23 24.88
C LYS A 255 -24.62 54.04 25.50
N LEU A 256 -23.74 54.58 24.65
CA LEU A 256 -22.79 55.63 25.03
C LEU A 256 -23.59 56.85 25.49
N GLY A 257 -23.83 56.92 26.80
CA GLY A 257 -24.45 58.06 27.46
C GLY A 257 -23.46 59.21 27.53
N GLY A 258 -23.66 60.20 26.67
CA GLY A 258 -23.02 61.50 26.82
C GLY A 258 -23.72 62.34 27.89
N LYS A 259 -22.92 62.95 28.75
CA LYS A 259 -22.98 64.38 29.11
C LYS A 259 -21.64 64.78 29.74
#